data_AF-A0A7X9TAC8-F1
#
_entry.id   AF-A0A7X9TAC8-F1
#
_cell.length_a   1.000
_cell.length_b   1.000
_cell.length_c   1.000
_cell.angle_alpha   90.00
_cell.angle_beta   90.00
_cell.angle_gamma   90.00
#
_symmetry.space_group_name_H-M   'P 1'
#
loop_
_entity.id
_entity.type
_entity.pdbx_description
1 polymer ?
#
loop_
_entity_poly.entity_id
_entity_poly.type
_entity_poly.pdbx_seq_one_letter_code
_entity_poly.pdbx_strand_id
1 'polypeptide(L)'
;MASFDDLKLYVLPGCPFCAKVDAFLDEHDIEIEHLDVTQGTNGDDLVRIGGKRQCPCLLIDGKPMYESGDIIDYLADRIGADAPTHEGGGACHFVPGGGHVCD
;
A
#
# COMPACT_ATOMS: atom_id res chain seq x y z
N MET A 1 3.68 8.76 20.58
CA MET A 1 2.59 8.13 19.81
C MET A 1 2.80 8.54 18.36
N ALA A 2 3.29 7.62 17.52
CA ALA A 2 3.35 7.88 16.09
C ALA A 2 1.90 8.05 15.61
N SER A 3 1.62 9.12 14.88
CA SER A 3 0.32 9.33 14.25
C SER A 3 0.44 8.99 12.78
N PHE A 4 -0.53 8.21 12.29
CA PHE A 4 -0.63 7.73 10.92
C PHE A 4 -1.84 8.33 10.19
N ASP A 5 -2.45 9.37 10.75
CA ASP A 5 -3.65 10.04 10.21
C ASP A 5 -3.39 10.69 8.83
N ASP A 6 -2.14 11.06 8.56
CA ASP A 6 -1.70 11.57 7.26
C ASP A 6 -1.45 10.44 6.23
N LEU A 7 -1.36 9.19 6.69
CA LEU A 7 -1.11 8.05 5.83
C LEU A 7 -2.42 7.46 5.31
N LYS A 8 -2.44 7.10 4.03
CA LYS A 8 -3.56 6.41 3.40
C LYS A 8 -3.06 5.23 2.61
N LEU A 9 -3.55 4.03 2.92
CA LEU A 9 -3.17 2.82 2.20
C LEU A 9 -4.22 2.50 1.14
N TYR A 10 -3.82 2.63 -0.12
CA TYR A 10 -4.65 2.21 -1.24
C TYR A 10 -4.49 0.71 -1.47
N VAL A 11 -5.61 0.01 -1.37
CA VAL A 11 -5.68 -1.45 -1.48
C VAL A 11 -6.57 -1.88 -2.62
N LEU A 12 -6.28 -3.07 -3.15
CA LEU A 12 -7.12 -3.72 -4.14
C LEU A 12 -7.70 -5.00 -3.52
N PRO A 13 -9.03 -5.17 -3.47
CA PRO A 13 -9.65 -6.41 -3.00
C PRO A 13 -9.13 -7.59 -3.80
N GLY A 14 -8.60 -8.60 -3.10
CA GLY A 14 -8.03 -9.81 -3.70
C GLY A 14 -6.54 -9.74 -4.07
N CYS A 15 -5.85 -8.62 -3.83
CA CYS A 15 -4.40 -8.53 -4.04
C CYS A 15 -3.62 -9.14 -2.87
N PRO A 16 -2.74 -10.14 -3.10
CA PRO A 16 -1.99 -10.81 -2.03
C PRO A 16 -0.98 -9.88 -1.34
N PHE A 17 -0.43 -8.90 -2.07
CA PHE A 17 0.53 -7.94 -1.52
C PHE A 17 -0.12 -6.92 -0.59
N CYS A 18 -1.38 -6.54 -0.85
CA CYS A 18 -2.14 -5.71 0.09
C CYS A 18 -2.33 -6.43 1.43
N ALA A 19 -2.72 -7.70 1.39
CA ALA A 19 -2.87 -8.53 2.60
C ALA A 19 -1.56 -8.66 3.40
N LYS A 20 -0.40 -8.64 2.71
CA LYS A 20 0.92 -8.65 3.38
C LYS A 20 1.16 -7.39 4.21
N VAL A 21 0.84 -6.22 3.66
CA VAL A 21 0.96 -4.95 4.39
C VAL A 21 -0.07 -4.89 5.53
N ASP A 22 -1.31 -5.32 5.27
CA ASP A 22 -2.40 -5.38 6.24
C ASP A 22 -2.03 -6.24 7.46
N ALA A 23 -1.41 -7.41 7.24
CA ALA A 23 -0.92 -8.28 8.31
C ALA A 23 0.15 -7.60 9.17
N PHE A 24 1.04 -6.79 8.58
CA PHE A 24 2.02 -6.01 9.34
C PHE A 24 1.36 -4.91 10.17
N LEU A 25 0.35 -4.23 9.61
CA LEU A 25 -0.42 -3.23 10.34
C LEU A 25 -1.16 -3.84 11.54
N ASP A 26 -1.82 -4.99 11.35
CA ASP A 26 -2.52 -5.73 12.41
C ASP A 26 -1.57 -6.23 13.51
N GLU A 27 -0.40 -6.78 13.13
CA GLU A 27 0.61 -7.27 14.08
C GLU A 27 1.13 -6.16 14.99
N HIS A 28 1.21 -4.93 14.49
CA HIS A 28 1.70 -3.76 15.20
C HIS A 28 0.62 -2.82 15.74
N ASP A 29 -0.67 -3.20 15.65
CA ASP A 29 -1.82 -2.40 16.08
C ASP A 29 -1.83 -0.99 15.42
N ILE A 30 -1.45 -0.93 14.15
CA ILE A 30 -1.37 0.31 13.37
C ILE A 30 -2.67 0.50 12.59
N GLU A 31 -3.43 1.54 12.94
CA GLU A 31 -4.64 1.90 12.22
C GLU A 31 -4.33 2.96 11.13
N ILE A 32 -4.54 2.59 9.87
CA ILE A 32 -4.38 3.46 8.69
C ILE A 32 -5.67 3.44 7.85
N GLU A 33 -5.99 4.56 7.22
CA GLU A 33 -7.14 4.65 6.30
C GLU A 33 -6.92 3.76 5.06
N HIS A 34 -7.74 2.71 4.92
CA HIS A 34 -7.75 1.83 3.76
C HIS A 34 -8.69 2.35 2.67
N LEU A 35 -8.13 2.68 1.52
CA LEU A 35 -8.86 3.18 0.36
C LEU A 35 -8.90 2.12 -0.74
N ASP A 36 -10.07 1.50 -0.95
CA ASP A 36 -10.25 0.56 -2.05
C ASP A 36 -10.21 1.30 -3.40
N VAL A 37 -9.25 0.95 -4.25
CA VAL A 37 -9.06 1.57 -5.57
C VAL A 37 -10.17 1.23 -6.57
N THR A 38 -11.00 0.24 -6.28
CA THR A 38 -12.18 -0.11 -7.07
C THR A 38 -13.41 0.72 -6.71
N GLN A 39 -13.40 1.37 -5.56
CA GLN A 39 -14.51 2.19 -5.08
C GLN A 39 -14.32 3.67 -5.47
N GLY A 40 -15.42 4.29 -5.89
CA GLY A 40 -15.47 5.73 -6.16
C GLY A 40 -14.39 6.21 -7.13
N THR A 41 -13.67 7.26 -6.73
CA THR A 41 -12.58 7.86 -7.52
C THR A 41 -11.18 7.48 -7.00
N ASN A 42 -11.07 6.65 -5.97
CA ASN A 42 -9.80 6.36 -5.29
C ASN A 42 -8.71 5.87 -6.26
N GLY A 43 -9.06 4.95 -7.14
CA GLY A 43 -8.10 4.44 -8.12
C GLY A 43 -7.75 5.46 -9.22
N ASP A 44 -8.63 6.41 -9.53
CA ASP A 44 -8.34 7.50 -10.47
C ASP A 44 -7.42 8.54 -9.82
N ASP A 45 -7.65 8.86 -8.54
CA ASP A 45 -6.75 9.67 -7.71
C ASP A 45 -5.35 9.04 -7.67
N LEU A 46 -5.24 7.73 -7.51
CA LEU A 46 -3.95 7.04 -7.54
C LEU A 46 -3.19 7.26 -8.86
N VAL A 47 -3.90 7.20 -9.99
CA VAL A 47 -3.33 7.48 -11.31
C VAL A 47 -2.98 8.95 -11.46
N ARG A 48 -3.78 9.87 -10.91
CA ARG A 48 -3.49 11.32 -10.95
C ARG A 48 -2.27 11.69 -10.11
N ILE A 49 -2.14 11.09 -8.94
CA ILE A 49 -1.07 11.40 -7.98
C ILE A 49 0.23 10.70 -8.37
N GLY A 50 0.18 9.40 -8.71
CA GLY A 50 1.36 8.57 -8.94
C GLY A 50 1.54 8.05 -10.37
N GLY A 51 0.62 8.38 -11.28
CA GLY A 51 0.73 8.04 -12.70
C GLY A 51 0.30 6.62 -13.07
N LYS A 52 0.14 5.73 -12.09
CA LYS A 52 -0.19 4.31 -12.30
C LYS A 52 -1.14 3.78 -11.24
N ARG A 53 -2.07 2.93 -11.68
CA ARG A 53 -2.94 2.14 -10.79
C ARG A 53 -2.14 0.91 -10.38
N GLN A 54 -1.44 1.01 -9.25
CA GLN A 54 -0.61 -0.06 -8.69
C GLN A 54 -0.91 -0.16 -7.20
N CYS A 55 -1.12 -1.38 -6.69
CA CYS A 55 -1.40 -1.64 -5.27
C CYS A 55 -0.46 -2.73 -4.74
N PRO A 56 -0.10 -2.75 -3.45
CA PRO A 56 -0.39 -1.74 -2.45
C PRO A 56 0.31 -0.41 -2.77
N CYS A 57 -0.33 0.69 -2.41
CA CYS A 57 0.26 2.02 -2.52
C CYS A 57 -0.03 2.81 -1.25
N LEU A 58 1.02 3.20 -0.53
CA LEU A 58 0.92 4.04 0.66
C LEU A 58 1.09 5.51 0.25
N LEU A 59 0.12 6.35 0.58
CA LEU A 59 0.21 7.79 0.39
C LEU A 59 0.74 8.42 1.68
N ILE A 60 1.84 9.15 1.57
CA ILE A 60 2.54 9.81 2.68
C ILE A 60 2.61 11.31 2.34
N ASP A 61 1.89 12.18 3.04
CA ASP A 61 1.85 13.63 2.79
C ASP A 61 1.62 13.97 1.30
N GLY A 62 0.72 13.21 0.65
CA GLY A 62 0.41 13.35 -0.78
C GLY A 62 1.44 12.73 -1.75
N LYS A 63 2.48 12.06 -1.27
CA LYS A 63 3.42 11.30 -2.11
C LYS A 63 3.07 9.80 -2.14
N PRO A 64 2.94 9.19 -3.32
CA PRO A 64 2.66 7.77 -3.45
C PRO A 64 3.94 6.94 -3.31
N MET A 65 3.90 5.92 -2.46
CA MET A 65 4.92 4.89 -2.29
C MET A 65 4.34 3.54 -2.72
N TYR A 66 5.05 2.88 -3.62
CA TYR A 66 4.69 1.56 -4.14
C TYR A 66 5.55 0.48 -3.49
N GLU A 67 5.32 -0.77 -3.86
CA GLU A 67 6.02 -1.96 -3.36
C GLU A 67 5.66 -2.31 -1.90
N SER A 68 5.11 -3.51 -1.70
CA SER A 68 4.74 -3.97 -0.35
C SER A 68 5.93 -4.01 0.63
N GLY A 69 7.14 -4.32 0.15
CA GLY A 69 8.34 -4.35 0.96
C GLY A 69 8.73 -2.96 1.48
N ASP A 70 8.87 -2.00 0.57
CA ASP A 70 9.25 -0.62 0.92
C ASP A 70 8.24 0.03 1.87
N ILE A 71 6.94 -0.27 1.68
CA ILE A 71 5.88 0.21 2.58
C ILE A 71 6.06 -0.36 3.99
N ILE A 72 6.34 -1.66 4.12
CA ILE A 72 6.56 -2.30 5.42
C ILE A 72 7.82 -1.75 6.08
N ASP A 73 8.91 -1.60 5.34
CA ASP A 73 10.17 -1.03 5.85
C ASP A 73 9.97 0.39 6.37
N TYR A 74 9.25 1.23 5.62
CA TYR A 74 8.88 2.57 6.06
C TYR A 74 8.03 2.58 7.33
N LEU A 75 7.02 1.71 7.42
CA LEU A 75 6.17 1.59 8.60
C LEU A 75 6.95 1.08 9.82
N ALA A 76 7.87 0.12 9.62
CA ALA A 76 8.75 -0.41 10.64
C ALA A 76 9.70 0.67 11.18
N ASP A 77 10.37 1.44 10.31
CA ASP A 77 11.22 2.57 10.70
C ASP A 77 10.42 3.62 11.49
N ARG A 78 9.19 3.91 11.04
CA ARG A 78 8.29 4.89 11.67
C ARG A 78 7.93 4.53 13.10
N ILE A 79 7.79 3.25 13.43
CA ILE A 79 7.51 2.75 14.79
C ILE A 79 8.77 2.34 15.55
N GLY A 80 9.93 2.33 14.90
CA GLY A 80 11.18 1.80 15.46
C GLY A 80 11.19 0.28 15.66
N ALA A 81 10.45 -0.46 14.82
CA ALA A 81 10.47 -1.91 14.76
C ALA A 81 11.52 -2.41 13.76
N ASP A 82 11.92 -3.68 13.91
CA ASP A 82 12.76 -4.36 12.93
C ASP A 82 11.90 -4.78 11.73
N ALA A 83 12.24 -4.32 10.53
CA ALA A 83 11.51 -4.70 9.33
C ALA A 83 11.69 -6.21 9.07
N PRO A 84 10.60 -6.96 8.84
CA PRO A 84 10.72 -8.38 8.54
C PRO A 84 11.49 -8.58 7.24
N THR A 85 12.43 -9.54 7.21
CA THR A 85 13.18 -9.86 5.98
C THR A 85 12.22 -10.30 4.87
N HIS A 86 11.98 -9.43 3.91
CA HIS A 86 11.15 -9.72 2.74
C HIS A 86 12.03 -10.01 1.51
N GLU A 87 12.02 -11.26 1.03
CA GLU A 87 12.80 -11.73 -0.15
C GLU A 87 12.28 -11.22 -1.51
N GLY A 88 11.54 -10.11 -1.54
CA GLY A 88 11.01 -9.50 -2.76
C GLY A 88 9.99 -8.41 -2.44
N GLY A 89 10.21 -7.23 -3.02
CA GLY A 89 9.16 -6.22 -3.17
C GLY A 89 8.19 -6.71 -4.24
N GLY A 90 6.90 -6.71 -3.92
CA GLY A 90 5.88 -7.18 -4.83
C GLY A 90 4.69 -6.25 -4.86
N ALA A 91 4.10 -6.14 -6.05
CA ALA A 91 3.01 -5.23 -6.32
C ALA A 91 2.08 -5.75 -7.42
N CYS A 92 0.81 -5.39 -7.29
CA CYS A 92 -0.26 -5.62 -8.25
C CYS A 92 -0.33 -4.42 -9.21
N HIS A 93 -0.09 -4.65 -10.51
CA HIS A 93 -0.21 -3.64 -11.57
C HIS A 93 -1.41 -3.95 -12.47
N PHE A 94 -2.14 -2.93 -12.89
CA PHE A 94 -3.23 -3.09 -13.84
C PHE A 94 -2.73 -3.19 -15.29
N VAL A 95 -3.27 -4.14 -16.05
CA VAL A 95 -2.93 -4.36 -17.46
C VAL A 95 -4.03 -3.86 -18.40
N PRO A 96 -3.68 -3.39 -19.61
CA PRO A 96 -4.67 -3.02 -20.62
C PRO A 96 -5.53 -4.24 -20.98
N GLY A 97 -6.85 -4.12 -20.81
CA GLY A 97 -7.81 -5.22 -21.01
C GLY A 97 -8.63 -5.60 -19.76
N GLY A 98 -8.42 -4.92 -18.63
CA GLY A 98 -9.26 -5.09 -17.43
C GLY A 98 -8.80 -6.17 -16.45
N GLY A 99 -7.53 -6.62 -16.54
CA GLY A 99 -6.91 -7.53 -15.58
C GLY A 99 -5.87 -6.84 -14.68
N HIS A 100 -5.35 -7.58 -13.71
CA HIS A 100 -4.18 -7.20 -12.93
C HIS A 100 -3.14 -8.33 -12.93
N VAL A 101 -1.87 -7.98 -12.84
CA VAL A 101 -0.75 -8.90 -12.64
C VAL A 101 -0.11 -8.60 -11.29
N CYS A 102 0.21 -9.65 -10.56
CA CYS A 102 0.89 -9.58 -9.27
C CYS A 102 2.33 -10.05 -9.54
N ASP A 103 3.29 -9.14 -9.53
CA ASP A 103 4.73 -9.44 -9.63
C ASP A 103 5.33 -9.50 -8.22
#